data_AF-A0A961C5K2-F1
#
_entry.id   AF-A0A961C5K2-F1
#
_cell.length_a   1.000
_cell.length_b   1.000
_cell.length_c   1.000
_cell.angle_alpha   90.00
_cell.angle_beta   90.00
_cell.angle_gamma   90.00
#
_symmetry.space_group_name_H-M   'P 1'
#
loop_
_entity.id
_entity.type
_entity.pdbx_description
1 polymer ?
#
loop_
_entity_poly.entity_id
_entity_poly.type
_entity_poly.pdbx_seq_one_letter_code
_entity_poly.pdbx_strand_id
1 'polypeptide(L)'
;MRQFFPSCTEIGDLSGLLGETIRPAEHPDPWVMANMVMSADGSYSLSGRSGALSSPGDKAIFHTLRTLADVILVGAGTARTERYRRPEPTPDVREMRRSRGQAEYPRLALVS
;
A
#
# COMPACT_ATOMS: atom_id res chain seq x y z
N MET A 1 5.53 -14.68 -6.26
CA MET A 1 4.74 -14.49 -5.01
C MET A 1 3.43 -15.19 -5.25
N ARG A 2 2.84 -15.84 -4.24
CA ARG A 2 1.60 -16.61 -4.44
C ARG A 2 0.43 -15.98 -3.72
N GLN A 3 -0.70 -15.88 -4.40
CA GLN A 3 -2.00 -15.71 -3.80
C GLN A 3 -2.50 -17.09 -3.38
N PHE A 4 -3.16 -17.21 -2.24
CA PHE A 4 -3.81 -18.46 -1.79
C PHE A 4 -5.34 -18.38 -1.80
N PHE A 5 -5.90 -17.17 -1.72
CA PHE A 5 -7.34 -16.91 -1.71
C PHE A 5 -7.67 -15.78 -2.71
N PRO A 6 -8.77 -15.85 -3.49
CA PRO A 6 -9.79 -16.92 -3.50
C PRO A 6 -9.31 -18.25 -4.08
N SER A 7 -8.23 -18.23 -4.87
CA SER A 7 -7.59 -19.42 -5.41
C SER A 7 -6.07 -19.31 -5.32
N CYS A 8 -5.40 -20.46 -5.31
CA CYS A 8 -3.94 -20.51 -5.25
C CYS A 8 -3.33 -20.27 -6.63
N THR A 9 -2.67 -19.12 -6.83
CA THR A 9 -2.01 -18.76 -8.09
C THR A 9 -0.70 -18.03 -7.86
N GLU A 10 0.23 -18.16 -8.82
CA GLU A 10 1.37 -17.25 -8.89
C GLU A 10 0.90 -15.86 -9.32
N ILE A 11 1.48 -14.83 -8.70
CA ILE A 11 1.24 -13.43 -9.01
C ILE A 11 2.38 -12.95 -9.89
N GLY A 12 2.06 -12.74 -11.17
CA GLY A 12 2.97 -12.17 -12.17
C GLY A 12 2.96 -10.64 -12.20
N ASP A 13 1.77 -10.03 -12.12
CA ASP A 13 1.58 -8.58 -12.01
C ASP A 13 0.77 -8.24 -10.76
N LEU A 14 1.47 -7.73 -9.73
CA LEU A 14 0.86 -7.32 -8.48
C LEU A 14 0.05 -6.02 -8.62
N SER A 15 0.44 -5.14 -9.54
CA SER A 15 -0.20 -3.84 -9.71
C SER A 15 -1.54 -3.95 -10.42
N GLY A 16 -1.62 -4.74 -11.48
CA GLY A 16 -2.88 -5.09 -12.15
C GLY A 16 -3.85 -5.79 -11.20
N LEU A 17 -3.39 -6.84 -10.52
CA LEU A 17 -4.21 -7.60 -9.57
C LEU A 17 -4.84 -6.71 -8.48
N LEU A 18 -4.03 -5.87 -7.83
CA LEU A 18 -4.51 -4.99 -6.76
C LEU A 18 -5.35 -3.83 -7.31
N GLY A 19 -5.04 -3.33 -8.50
CA GLY A 19 -5.80 -2.28 -9.18
C GLY A 19 -7.23 -2.71 -9.52
N GLU A 20 -7.39 -3.91 -10.06
CA GLU A 20 -8.70 -4.49 -10.40
C GLU A 20 -9.50 -4.86 -9.15
N THR A 21 -8.84 -5.41 -8.13
CA THR A 21 -9.54 -5.94 -6.94
C THR A 21 -9.99 -4.84 -5.99
N ILE A 22 -9.23 -3.76 -5.85
CA ILE A 22 -9.41 -2.81 -4.74
C ILE A 22 -10.08 -1.51 -5.17
N ARG A 23 -9.93 -1.09 -6.43
CA ARG A 23 -10.57 0.15 -6.89
C ARG A 23 -12.00 -0.16 -7.33
N PRO A 24 -13.04 0.39 -6.68
CA PRO A 24 -14.39 0.30 -7.21
C PRO A 24 -14.44 0.91 -8.60
N ALA A 25 -15.02 0.20 -9.57
CA ALA A 25 -15.27 0.76 -10.89
C ALA A 25 -16.21 1.97 -10.74
N GLU A 26 -15.72 3.15 -11.12
CA GLU A 26 -16.51 4.38 -11.27
C GLU A 26 -17.42 4.75 -10.08
N HIS A 27 -16.86 4.81 -8.87
CA HIS A 27 -17.56 5.44 -7.75
C HIS A 27 -17.21 6.94 -7.68
N PRO A 28 -18.19 7.87 -7.68
CA PRO A 28 -17.92 9.31 -7.67
C PRO A 28 -17.34 9.79 -6.33
N ASP A 29 -17.59 9.06 -5.24
CA ASP A 29 -17.10 9.43 -3.91
C ASP A 29 -15.68 8.91 -3.63
N PRO A 30 -14.91 9.62 -2.79
CA PRO A 30 -13.65 9.12 -2.26
C PRO A 30 -13.83 7.77 -1.54
N TRP A 31 -12.87 6.87 -1.74
CA TRP A 31 -12.83 5.58 -1.07
C TRP A 31 -11.56 5.46 -0.23
N VAL A 32 -11.63 4.63 0.81
CA VAL A 32 -10.51 4.37 1.72
C VAL A 32 -10.20 2.89 1.72
N MET A 33 -8.93 2.56 1.57
CA MET A 33 -8.41 1.22 1.78
C MET A 33 -7.45 1.23 2.97
N ALA A 34 -7.59 0.22 3.83
CA ALA A 34 -6.65 -0.07 4.89
C ALA A 34 -5.74 -1.23 4.48
N ASN A 35 -4.43 -1.07 4.67
CA ASN A 35 -3.45 -2.15 4.54
C ASN A 35 -2.76 -2.33 5.89
N MET A 36 -2.76 -3.55 6.41
CA MET A 36 -2.24 -3.90 7.74
C MET A 36 -1.51 -5.24 7.69
N VAL A 37 -0.51 -5.37 8.55
CA VAL A 37 0.15 -6.64 8.88
C VAL A 37 -0.12 -6.96 10.34
N MET A 38 -0.40 -8.23 10.64
CA MET A 38 -0.60 -8.71 12.00
C MET A 38 0.01 -10.11 12.16
N SER A 39 0.44 -10.44 13.37
CA SER A 39 0.77 -11.81 13.76
C SER A 39 -0.49 -12.66 13.92
N ALA A 40 -0.33 -13.98 14.01
CA ALA A 40 -1.43 -14.93 14.11
C ALA A 40 -2.27 -14.76 15.40
N ASP A 41 -1.68 -14.23 16.46
CA ASP A 41 -2.33 -13.89 17.72
C ASP A 41 -2.90 -12.46 17.77
N GLY A 42 -2.82 -11.71 16.65
CA GLY A 42 -3.43 -10.40 16.50
C GLY A 42 -2.55 -9.21 16.89
N SER A 43 -1.26 -9.42 17.19
CA SER A 43 -0.34 -8.28 17.41
C SER A 43 -0.05 -7.55 16.10
N TYR A 44 -0.10 -6.22 16.13
CA TYR A 44 0.25 -5.35 15.00
C TYR A 44 1.73 -4.93 14.98
N SER A 45 2.49 -5.31 16.02
CA SER A 45 3.91 -4.98 16.11
C SER A 45 4.74 -6.04 16.82
N LEU A 46 6.03 -6.08 16.50
CA LEU A 46 7.03 -6.82 17.27
C LEU A 46 8.06 -5.80 17.76
N SER A 47 8.25 -5.74 19.08
CA SER A 47 9.11 -4.73 19.73
C SER A 47 8.76 -3.28 19.35
N GLY A 48 7.45 -2.98 19.24
CA GLY A 48 6.94 -1.64 18.95
C GLY A 48 7.04 -1.21 17.48
N ARG A 49 7.47 -2.09 16.57
CA ARG A 49 7.49 -1.83 15.12
C ARG A 49 6.66 -2.84 14.34
N SER A 50 5.86 -2.37 13.40
CA SER A 50 5.12 -3.24 12.48
C SER A 50 6.04 -3.83 11.43
N GLY A 51 7.10 -3.10 11.03
CA GLY A 51 8.05 -3.56 10.01
C GLY A 51 8.80 -4.85 10.38
N ALA A 52 8.80 -5.24 11.66
CA ALA A 52 9.37 -6.49 12.13
C ALA A 52 8.45 -7.72 11.87
N LEU A 53 7.17 -7.49 11.58
CA LEU A 53 6.22 -8.53 11.15
C LEU A 53 6.22 -8.71 9.61
N SER A 54 6.78 -7.75 8.88
CA SER A 54 6.73 -7.72 7.42
C SER A 54 7.69 -8.70 6.75
N SER A 55 7.17 -9.45 5.78
CA SER A 55 7.96 -10.26 4.84
C SER A 55 8.35 -9.44 3.58
N PRO A 56 9.25 -9.95 2.71
CA PRO A 56 9.49 -9.33 1.40
C PRO A 56 8.21 -9.20 0.56
N GLY A 57 7.31 -10.18 0.65
CA GLY A 57 6.03 -10.13 -0.05
C GLY A 57 5.09 -9.05 0.49
N ASP A 58 4.98 -8.93 1.82
CA ASP A 58 4.22 -7.86 2.47
C ASP A 58 4.73 -6.48 2.04
N LYS A 59 6.05 -6.28 2.01
CA LYS A 59 6.66 -5.03 1.55
C LYS A 59 6.34 -4.74 0.08
N ALA A 60 6.33 -5.76 -0.78
CA ALA A 60 5.94 -5.59 -2.19
C ALA A 60 4.50 -5.08 -2.30
N ILE A 61 3.55 -5.71 -1.60
CA ILE A 61 2.14 -5.26 -1.55
C ILE A 61 2.05 -3.85 -0.99
N PHE A 62 2.70 -3.57 0.14
CA PHE A 62 2.72 -2.26 0.79
C PHE A 62 3.22 -1.14 -0.13
N HIS A 63 4.26 -1.40 -0.92
CA HIS A 63 4.77 -0.45 -1.90
C HIS A 63 3.83 -0.29 -3.08
N THR A 64 3.32 -1.39 -3.64
CA THR A 64 2.39 -1.34 -4.78
C THR A 64 1.10 -0.59 -4.43
N LEU A 65 0.49 -0.83 -3.27
CA LEU A 65 -0.71 -0.10 -2.86
C LEU A 65 -0.48 1.41 -2.75
N ARG A 66 0.71 1.83 -2.31
CA ARG A 66 1.08 3.26 -2.26
C ARG A 66 1.25 3.90 -3.63
N THR A 67 1.54 3.13 -4.68
CA THR A 67 1.60 3.67 -6.05
C THR A 67 0.20 3.90 -6.63
N LEU A 68 -0.81 3.18 -6.12
CA LEU A 68 -2.20 3.32 -6.54
C LEU A 68 -2.93 4.46 -5.83
N ALA A 69 -2.54 4.78 -4.58
CA ALA A 69 -3.21 5.79 -3.77
C ALA A 69 -2.97 7.23 -4.26
N ASP A 70 -4.00 8.08 -4.18
CA ASP A 70 -3.87 9.53 -4.37
C ASP A 70 -3.25 10.20 -3.14
N VAL A 71 -3.71 9.76 -1.96
CA VAL A 71 -3.24 10.21 -0.65
C VAL A 71 -2.99 9.00 0.24
N ILE A 72 -1.85 8.97 0.89
CA ILE A 72 -1.46 7.99 1.90
C ILE A 72 -1.72 8.61 3.27
N LEU A 73 -2.73 8.11 3.98
CA LEU A 73 -3.02 8.50 5.35
C LEU A 73 -2.16 7.66 6.31
N VAL A 74 -1.51 8.31 7.28
CA VAL A 74 -0.75 7.62 8.33
C VAL A 74 -0.85 8.36 9.65
N GLY A 75 -1.01 7.64 10.76
CA GLY A 75 -0.93 8.22 12.09
C GLY A 75 0.47 8.77 12.36
N ALA A 76 0.58 9.97 12.93
CA ALA A 76 1.86 10.65 13.14
C ALA A 76 2.79 9.87 14.08
N GLY A 77 2.24 9.11 15.05
CA GLY A 77 2.99 8.19 15.90
C GLY A 77 3.70 7.10 15.10
N THR A 78 2.96 6.39 14.24
CA THR A 78 3.49 5.35 13.35
C THR A 78 4.55 5.92 12.40
N ALA A 79 4.26 7.08 11.79
CA ALA A 79 5.20 7.72 10.88
C ALA A 79 6.56 8.03 11.55
N ARG A 80 6.55 8.44 12.82
CA ARG A 80 7.78 8.67 13.60
C ARG A 80 8.48 7.37 13.96
N THR A 81 7.75 6.40 14.51
CA THR A 81 8.30 5.10 14.98
C THR A 81 8.93 4.31 13.84
N GLU A 82 8.27 4.30 12.67
CA GLU A 82 8.72 3.60 11.45
C GLU A 82 9.60 4.48 10.55
N ARG A 83 9.90 5.72 10.96
CA ARG A 83 10.75 6.67 10.23
C ARG A 83 10.32 6.89 8.77
N TYR A 84 9.02 7.07 8.56
CA TYR A 84 8.48 7.29 7.22
C TYR A 84 9.10 8.52 6.56
N ARG A 85 9.37 8.40 5.26
CA ARG A 85 9.87 9.47 4.41
C ARG A 85 8.83 9.80 3.33
N ARG A 86 9.08 10.90 2.62
CA ARG A 86 8.34 11.23 1.41
C ARG A 86 8.38 10.01 0.47
N PRO A 87 7.23 9.58 -0.10
CA PRO A 87 7.22 8.56 -1.14
C PRO A 87 8.00 9.01 -2.37
N GLU A 88 8.87 8.15 -2.87
CA GLU A 88 9.68 8.40 -4.07
C GLU A 88 9.39 7.30 -5.10
N PRO A 89 8.34 7.45 -5.93
CA PRO A 89 8.03 6.50 -6.99
C PRO A 89 9.10 6.55 -8.09
N THR A 90 9.36 5.38 -8.69
CA THR A 90 10.24 5.24 -9.85
C THR A 90 9.66 5.94 -11.09
N PRO A 91 10.46 6.24 -12.14
CA PRO A 91 9.97 6.90 -13.36
C PRO A 91 8.78 6.19 -14.02
N ASP A 92 8.80 4.86 -14.11
CA ASP A 92 7.73 4.02 -14.64
C ASP A 92 6.43 4.15 -13.83
N VAL A 93 6.53 4.18 -12.49
CA VAL A 93 5.38 4.41 -11.61
C VAL A 93 4.80 5.81 -11.80
N ARG A 94 5.66 6.83 -11.98
CA ARG A 94 5.19 8.20 -12.23
C ARG A 94 4.42 8.30 -13.55
N GLU A 95 4.90 7.63 -14.60
CA GLU A 95 4.19 7.57 -15.89
C GLU A 95 2.83 6.88 -15.75
N MET A 96 2.80 5.72 -15.09
CA MET A 96 1.57 4.98 -14.83
C MET A 96 0.57 5.76 -13.97
N ARG A 97 1.03 6.59 -13.03
CA ARG A 97 0.16 7.51 -12.28
C ARG A 97 -0.39 8.63 -13.17
N ARG A 98 0.45 9.24 -14.02
CA ARG A 98 0.02 10.27 -14.97
C ARG A 98 -1.02 9.76 -15.95
N SER A 99 -0.87 8.53 -16.48
CA SER A 99 -1.84 7.93 -17.39
C SER A 99 -3.22 7.71 -16.76
N ARG A 100 -3.30 7.66 -15.43
CA ARG A 100 -4.54 7.59 -14.64
C ARG A 100 -5.05 8.94 -14.14
N GLY A 101 -4.43 10.05 -14.56
CA GLY A 101 -4.78 11.41 -14.11
C GLY A 101 -4.34 11.75 -12.69
N GLN A 102 -3.45 10.95 -12.08
CA GLN A 102 -2.95 11.17 -10.73
C GLN A 102 -1.70 12.08 -10.73
N ALA A 103 -1.45 12.73 -9.59
CA ALA A 103 -0.17 13.43 -9.38
C ALA A 103 1.00 12.44 -9.40
N GLU A 104 2.14 12.84 -9.97
CA GLU A 104 3.34 11.97 -10.08
C GLU A 104 3.81 11.42 -8.74
N TYR A 105 3.75 12.25 -7.69
CA TYR A 105 4.14 11.89 -6.33
C TYR A 105 2.88 11.76 -5.46
N PRO A 106 2.63 10.61 -4.80
CA PRO A 106 1.52 10.48 -3.87
C PRO A 106 1.76 11.38 -2.65
N ARG A 107 0.67 11.96 -2.13
CA ARG A 107 0.73 12.83 -0.95
C ARG A 107 0.76 11.96 0.31
N LEU A 108 1.62 12.29 1.26
CA LEU A 108 1.61 11.68 2.60
C LEU A 108 0.92 12.64 3.56
N ALA A 109 -0.22 12.25 4.13
CA ALA A 109 -0.95 13.03 5.12
C ALA A 109 -0.79 12.39 6.50
N LEU A 110 -0.24 13.17 7.43
CA LEU A 110 -0.10 12.76 8.83
C LEU A 110 -1.38 13.13 9.60
N VAL A 111 -1.93 12.16 10.32
CA VAL A 111 -3.06 12.37 11.23
C VAL A 111 -2.53 12.39 12.67
N SER A 112 -2.80 13.45 13.43
CA SER A 112 -2.28 13.65 14.79
C SER A 112 -3.34 14.19 15.73
#